data_AF-A0AAJ1N515-F1
#
_entry.id   AF-A0AAJ1N515-F1
#
_cell.length_a   1.000
_cell.length_b   1.000
_cell.length_c   1.000
_cell.angle_alpha   90.00
_cell.angle_beta   90.00
_cell.angle_gamma   90.00
#
_symmetry.space_group_name_H-M   'P 1'
#
loop_
_entity.id
_entity.type
_entity.pdbx_description
1 polymer ?
#
loop_
_entity_poly.entity_id
_entity_poly.type
_entity_poly.pdbx_seq_one_letter_code
_entity_poly.pdbx_strand_id
1 'polypeptide(L)'
;VVMWGGEGRPNNWNSFWNAMAGKDNTGDQNDDPGNQLAGLDAKIKLYPLIGLPVSVYGQMIGEDEAGMFPSKNAFMGGIEGYHTAWGQPLSWYIEGSNTHTEWNKNGVMYRHFIYKDGYYQQGAPLGHAMGGDGRMLSAKVEYTLDDDNRVSTRLVYAKVNKESYPQNKIYPK
;
A
#
# COMPACT_ATOMS: atom_id res chain seq x y z
N VAL A 1 -8.47 -6.85 -2.16
CA VAL A 1 -8.10 -7.08 -3.57
C VAL A 1 -7.84 -8.57 -3.76
N VAL A 2 -8.22 -9.13 -4.90
CA VAL A 2 -7.86 -10.51 -5.26
C VAL A 2 -7.18 -10.55 -6.63
N MET A 3 -6.12 -11.33 -6.76
CA MET A 3 -5.56 -11.77 -8.04
C MET A 3 -6.17 -13.13 -8.39
N TRP A 4 -6.90 -13.21 -9.51
CA TRP A 4 -7.67 -14.40 -9.87
C TRP A 4 -7.62 -14.67 -11.39
N GLY A 5 -7.66 -15.95 -11.77
CA GLY A 5 -7.64 -16.41 -13.15
C GLY A 5 -6.24 -16.49 -13.77
N GLY A 6 -6.18 -16.51 -15.11
CA GLY A 6 -4.95 -16.69 -15.89
C GLY A 6 -4.93 -18.02 -16.67
N GLU A 7 -3.93 -18.17 -17.54
CA GLU A 7 -3.74 -19.41 -18.29
C GLU A 7 -3.45 -20.58 -17.34
N GLY A 8 -4.16 -21.70 -17.51
CA GLY A 8 -4.03 -22.87 -16.64
C GLY A 8 -4.63 -22.70 -15.24
N ARG A 9 -5.45 -21.66 -14.99
CA ARG A 9 -6.05 -21.37 -13.69
C ARG A 9 -7.59 -21.44 -13.76
N PRO A 10 -8.28 -21.79 -12.64
CA PRO A 10 -9.73 -21.70 -12.58
C PRO A 10 -10.24 -20.30 -12.93
N ASN A 11 -11.17 -20.22 -13.89
CA ASN A 11 -11.65 -18.96 -14.47
C ASN A 11 -13.20 -18.90 -14.57
N ASN A 12 -13.91 -19.61 -13.69
CA ASN A 12 -15.38 -19.65 -13.64
C ASN A 12 -15.96 -18.91 -12.42
N TRP A 13 -17.26 -18.63 -12.47
CA TRP A 13 -17.98 -17.86 -11.44
C TRP A 13 -17.84 -18.44 -10.02
N ASN A 14 -17.78 -19.78 -9.91
CA ASN A 14 -17.59 -20.45 -8.63
C ASN A 14 -16.19 -20.20 -8.06
N SER A 15 -15.15 -20.33 -8.89
CA SER A 15 -13.77 -20.05 -8.48
C SER A 15 -13.54 -18.57 -8.13
N PHE A 16 -14.22 -17.64 -8.80
CA PHE A 16 -14.16 -16.22 -8.46
C PHE A 16 -14.72 -15.95 -7.06
N TRP A 17 -15.89 -16.51 -6.73
CA TRP A 17 -16.50 -16.32 -5.42
C TRP A 17 -15.73 -17.02 -4.29
N ASN A 18 -15.13 -18.18 -4.56
CA ASN A 18 -14.21 -18.81 -3.61
C ASN A 18 -13.02 -17.87 -3.31
N ALA A 19 -12.39 -17.35 -4.36
CA ALA A 19 -11.29 -16.40 -4.26
C ALA A 19 -11.67 -15.08 -3.58
N MET A 20 -12.91 -14.62 -3.72
CA MET A 20 -13.38 -13.40 -3.06
C MET A 20 -13.76 -13.62 -1.59
N ALA A 21 -14.24 -14.83 -1.25
CA ALA A 21 -14.72 -15.17 0.09
C ALA A 21 -13.64 -15.72 1.02
N GLY A 22 -12.38 -15.84 0.57
CA GLY A 22 -11.25 -16.29 1.39
C GLY A 22 -11.34 -17.76 1.79
N LYS A 23 -12.01 -18.59 0.97
CA LYS A 23 -12.13 -20.04 1.22
C LYS A 23 -10.91 -20.81 0.69
N ASP A 24 -9.73 -20.26 0.93
CA ASP A 24 -8.53 -20.55 0.14
C ASP A 24 -7.38 -21.14 0.98
N ASN A 25 -7.68 -21.70 2.16
CA ASN A 25 -6.71 -22.36 3.05
C ASN A 25 -6.86 -23.90 3.03
N THR A 26 -7.07 -24.52 1.86
CA THR A 26 -7.18 -26.00 1.76
C THR A 26 -5.83 -26.72 1.73
N GLY A 27 -4.72 -26.00 1.49
CA GLY A 27 -3.38 -26.58 1.43
C GLY A 27 -3.09 -27.40 0.15
N ASP A 28 -3.99 -27.38 -0.83
CA ASP A 28 -3.78 -27.97 -2.16
C ASP A 28 -3.53 -26.86 -3.19
N GLN A 29 -2.39 -26.96 -3.88
CA GLN A 29 -1.93 -26.01 -4.89
C GLN A 29 -2.90 -25.87 -6.08
N ASN A 30 -3.76 -26.88 -6.30
CA ASN A 30 -4.76 -26.88 -7.35
C ASN A 30 -6.07 -26.16 -6.96
N ASP A 31 -6.33 -26.00 -5.66
CA ASP A 31 -7.58 -25.45 -5.14
C ASP A 31 -7.44 -24.05 -4.54
N ASP A 32 -6.22 -23.53 -4.34
CA ASP A 32 -5.99 -22.14 -3.96
C ASP A 32 -6.27 -21.23 -5.18
N PRO A 33 -7.39 -20.49 -5.20
CA PRO A 33 -7.91 -19.83 -6.38
C PRO A 33 -7.32 -18.42 -6.59
N GLY A 34 -6.55 -17.85 -5.65
CA GLY A 34 -6.10 -16.47 -5.77
C GLY A 34 -4.91 -16.05 -4.91
N ASN A 35 -4.54 -14.78 -5.01
CA ASN A 35 -3.77 -14.08 -3.97
C ASN A 35 -4.63 -12.95 -3.43
N GLN A 36 -4.74 -12.82 -2.12
CA GLN A 36 -5.57 -11.81 -1.48
C GLN A 36 -4.71 -10.73 -0.82
N LEU A 37 -5.14 -9.49 -0.92
CA LEU A 37 -4.65 -8.40 -0.08
C LEU A 37 -5.85 -7.75 0.59
N ALA A 38 -5.86 -7.68 1.91
CA ALA A 38 -6.94 -7.10 2.69
C ALA A 38 -6.40 -6.08 3.67
N GLY A 39 -7.19 -5.05 3.99
CA GLY A 39 -6.71 -4.04 4.91
C GLY A 39 -7.75 -3.03 5.32
N LEU A 40 -7.32 -2.15 6.21
CA LEU A 40 -8.13 -1.13 6.86
C LEU A 40 -7.37 0.20 6.78
N ASP A 41 -8.09 1.27 6.51
CA ASP A 41 -7.59 2.64 6.61
C ASP A 41 -8.51 3.49 7.49
N ALA A 42 -7.91 4.49 8.12
CA ALA A 42 -8.61 5.42 8.98
C ALA A 42 -7.99 6.82 8.87
N LYS A 43 -8.83 7.84 8.98
CA LYS A 43 -8.43 9.24 8.99
C LYS A 43 -9.26 10.03 9.99
N ILE A 44 -8.59 10.73 10.88
CA ILE A 44 -9.19 11.55 11.92
C ILE A 44 -8.87 13.01 11.61
N LYS A 45 -9.92 13.81 11.42
CA LYS A 45 -9.82 15.26 11.27
C LYS A 45 -9.84 15.90 12.66
N LEU A 46 -8.81 16.69 12.99
CA LEU A 46 -8.71 17.33 14.31
C LEU A 46 -9.50 18.64 14.39
N TYR A 47 -9.87 19.24 13.25
CA TYR A 47 -10.56 20.53 13.22
C TYR A 47 -11.90 20.52 13.98
N PRO A 48 -12.81 19.54 13.78
CA PRO A 48 -14.06 19.50 14.54
C PRO A 48 -13.89 19.15 16.02
N LEU A 49 -12.74 18.59 16.41
CA LEU A 49 -12.49 18.12 17.77
C LEU A 49 -11.82 19.18 18.64
N ILE A 50 -10.82 19.87 18.09
CA ILE A 50 -9.93 20.79 18.82
C ILE A 50 -9.60 22.07 18.02
N GLY A 51 -10.27 22.32 16.90
CA GLY A 51 -10.05 23.52 16.07
C GLY A 51 -8.73 23.53 15.28
N LEU A 52 -7.95 22.45 15.32
CA LEU A 52 -6.67 22.35 14.62
C LEU A 52 -6.91 21.86 13.17
N PRO A 53 -6.53 22.61 12.11
CA PRO A 53 -6.78 22.23 10.72
C PRO A 53 -5.75 21.20 10.21
N VAL A 54 -5.67 20.09 10.93
CA VAL A 54 -4.74 18.97 10.75
C VAL A 54 -5.54 17.67 10.77
N SER A 55 -5.08 16.67 10.03
CA SER A 55 -5.61 15.31 10.07
C SER A 55 -4.48 14.31 10.31
N VAL A 56 -4.80 13.24 11.03
CA VAL A 56 -3.92 12.07 11.19
C VAL A 56 -4.58 10.92 10.45
N TYR A 57 -3.80 10.16 9.69
CA TYR A 57 -4.29 9.01 8.93
C TYR A 57 -3.34 7.84 9.04
N GLY A 58 -3.89 6.66 8.79
CA GLY A 58 -3.12 5.42 8.74
C GLY A 58 -3.83 4.35 7.93
N GLN A 59 -3.03 3.41 7.45
CA GLN A 59 -3.48 2.25 6.70
C GLN A 59 -2.67 1.03 7.12
N MET A 60 -3.35 -0.10 7.24
CA MET A 60 -2.77 -1.41 7.47
C MET A 60 -3.29 -2.36 6.39
N ILE A 61 -2.39 -2.98 5.62
CA ILE A 61 -2.72 -3.97 4.60
C ILE A 61 -1.96 -5.26 4.90
N GLY A 62 -2.64 -6.41 4.87
CA GLY A 62 -2.05 -7.75 4.99
C GLY A 62 -2.17 -8.56 3.69
N GLU A 63 -1.22 -9.48 3.50
CA GLU A 63 -1.18 -10.45 2.38
C GLU A 63 -1.96 -11.74 2.69
N ASP A 64 -2.19 -12.04 3.97
CA ASP A 64 -2.91 -13.25 4.39
C ASP A 64 -4.03 -12.85 5.36
N GLU A 65 -5.07 -13.68 5.46
CA GLU A 65 -6.12 -13.52 6.48
C GLU A 65 -5.92 -14.51 7.64
N ALA A 66 -5.87 -14.01 8.87
CA ALA A 66 -5.84 -14.83 10.09
C ALA A 66 -7.08 -14.53 10.93
N GLY A 67 -8.12 -15.37 10.79
CA GLY A 67 -9.34 -15.28 11.59
C GLY A 67 -10.04 -13.92 11.47
N MET A 68 -10.32 -13.48 10.24
CA MET A 68 -10.94 -12.19 9.89
C MET A 68 -10.07 -10.94 10.04
N PHE A 69 -8.83 -11.07 10.54
CA PHE A 69 -7.88 -9.96 10.60
C PHE A 69 -6.77 -10.11 9.57
N PRO A 70 -6.33 -9.01 8.92
CA PRO A 70 -5.15 -9.03 8.08
C PRO A 70 -3.92 -9.47 8.88
N SER A 71 -3.15 -10.38 8.30
CA SER A 71 -1.86 -10.84 8.79
C SER A 71 -0.79 -10.58 7.73
N LYS A 72 0.48 -10.73 8.13
CA LYS A 72 1.63 -10.31 7.32
C LYS A 72 1.62 -8.83 6.90
N ASN A 73 1.27 -7.96 7.84
CA ASN A 73 0.89 -6.57 7.55
C ASN A 73 2.04 -5.65 7.12
N ALA A 74 1.75 -4.79 6.15
CA ALA A 74 2.39 -3.52 5.84
C ALA A 74 1.61 -2.36 6.47
N PHE A 75 2.33 -1.30 6.82
CA PHE A 75 1.76 -0.14 7.50
C PHE A 75 2.15 1.16 6.80
N MET A 76 1.21 2.09 6.74
CA MET A 76 1.42 3.48 6.35
C MET A 76 0.74 4.37 7.38
N GLY A 77 1.35 5.50 7.70
CA GLY A 77 0.75 6.48 8.59
C GLY A 77 1.34 7.85 8.37
N GLY A 78 0.50 8.87 8.55
CA GLY A 78 0.91 10.23 8.33
C GLY A 78 0.05 11.25 9.04
N ILE A 79 0.55 12.47 9.01
CA ILE A 79 -0.11 13.66 9.47
C ILE A 79 -0.08 14.68 8.33
N GLU A 80 -1.18 15.38 8.14
CA GLU A 80 -1.31 16.42 7.12
C GLU A 80 -2.01 17.65 7.68
N GLY A 81 -1.68 18.81 7.15
CA GLY A 81 -2.30 20.08 7.51
C GLY A 81 -2.71 20.88 6.30
N TYR A 82 -3.80 21.62 6.43
CA TYR A 82 -4.31 22.53 5.43
C TYR A 82 -4.56 23.89 6.09
N HIS A 83 -3.84 24.89 5.65
CA HIS A 83 -3.84 26.23 6.24
C HIS A 83 -4.03 27.29 5.15
N THR A 84 -4.25 28.52 5.59
CA THR A 84 -4.21 29.70 4.74
C THR A 84 -3.02 30.54 5.15
N ALA A 85 -2.16 30.89 4.20
CA ALA A 85 -1.01 31.76 4.40
C ALA A 85 -1.03 32.87 3.33
N TRP A 86 -1.01 34.13 3.78
CA TRP A 86 -1.12 35.32 2.90
C TRP A 86 -2.36 35.28 1.97
N GLY A 87 -3.48 34.78 2.48
CA GLY A 87 -4.73 34.66 1.72
C GLY A 87 -4.79 33.47 0.77
N GLN A 88 -3.72 32.68 0.66
CA GLN A 88 -3.66 31.52 -0.24
C GLN A 88 -3.55 30.17 0.51
N PRO A 89 -4.02 29.07 -0.09
CA PRO A 89 -3.87 27.74 0.49
C PRO A 89 -2.42 27.28 0.65
N LEU A 90 -2.11 26.74 1.83
CA LEU A 90 -0.85 26.07 2.16
C LEU A 90 -1.19 24.66 2.68
N SER A 91 -0.70 23.63 2.02
CA SER A 91 -0.85 22.23 2.47
C SER A 91 0.49 21.58 2.75
N TRP A 92 0.50 20.66 3.69
CA TRP A 92 1.70 19.87 4.00
C TRP A 92 1.33 18.50 4.51
N TYR A 93 2.27 17.55 4.39
CA TYR A 93 2.16 16.26 5.03
C TYR A 93 3.54 15.71 5.43
N ILE A 94 3.53 14.81 6.41
CA ILE A 94 4.63 13.93 6.77
C ILE A 94 4.05 12.51 6.83
N GLU A 95 4.64 11.59 6.06
CA GLU A 95 4.16 10.22 5.91
C GLU A 95 5.32 9.22 6.07
N GLY A 96 5.10 8.22 6.91
CA GLY A 96 5.95 7.04 7.04
C GLY A 96 5.25 5.80 6.49
N SER A 97 5.97 5.04 5.67
CA SER A 97 5.49 3.81 5.06
C SER A 97 6.48 2.67 5.27
N ASN A 98 5.99 1.52 5.70
CA ASN A 98 6.76 0.29 5.87
C ASN A 98 6.03 -0.87 5.19
N THR A 99 6.59 -1.32 4.06
CA THR A 99 6.11 -2.48 3.32
C THR A 99 6.89 -3.77 3.65
N HIS A 100 7.65 -3.77 4.77
CA HIS A 100 8.09 -5.03 5.38
C HIS A 100 6.94 -5.66 6.17
N THR A 101 6.68 -6.93 5.86
CA THR A 101 5.77 -7.74 6.65
C THR A 101 6.29 -7.93 8.07
N GLU A 102 5.43 -7.70 9.07
CA GLU A 102 5.74 -7.91 10.50
C GLU A 102 7.07 -7.26 10.93
N TRP A 103 7.39 -6.10 10.35
CA TRP A 103 8.59 -5.29 10.60
C TRP A 103 9.94 -5.90 10.17
N ASN A 104 10.08 -7.23 10.10
CA ASN A 104 11.36 -7.92 9.84
C ASN A 104 11.28 -9.15 8.92
N LYS A 105 10.09 -9.58 8.45
CA LYS A 105 10.01 -10.67 7.47
C LYS A 105 10.13 -10.10 6.06
N ASN A 106 11.29 -10.36 5.46
CA ASN A 106 11.57 -9.99 4.08
C ASN A 106 10.91 -11.00 3.11
N GLY A 107 10.57 -10.55 1.92
CA GLY A 107 10.17 -11.42 0.81
C GLY A 107 8.75 -11.96 0.91
N VAL A 108 7.87 -11.23 1.58
CA VAL A 108 6.46 -11.61 1.76
C VAL A 108 5.54 -10.64 1.01
N MET A 109 5.57 -9.36 1.36
CA MET A 109 4.74 -8.33 0.74
C MET A 109 4.90 -8.28 -0.78
N TYR A 110 3.77 -8.31 -1.49
CA TYR A 110 3.63 -8.32 -2.95
C TYR A 110 4.24 -9.53 -3.66
N ARG A 111 4.53 -10.63 -2.95
CA ARG A 111 5.03 -11.87 -3.56
C ARG A 111 4.01 -12.98 -3.40
N HIS A 112 3.87 -13.79 -4.44
CA HIS A 112 2.98 -14.94 -4.41
C HIS A 112 3.63 -16.13 -5.11
N PHE A 113 3.33 -17.35 -4.66
CA PHE A 113 3.92 -18.57 -5.23
C PHE A 113 3.23 -19.01 -6.53
N ILE A 114 1.94 -18.67 -6.70
CA ILE A 114 1.17 -18.92 -7.93
C ILE A 114 1.41 -17.82 -8.96
N TYR A 115 1.18 -16.56 -8.55
CA TYR A 115 1.41 -15.38 -9.40
C TYR A 115 2.86 -14.94 -9.20
N LYS A 116 3.78 -15.59 -9.92
CA LYS A 116 5.23 -15.45 -9.73
C LYS A 116 5.78 -14.06 -10.08
N ASP A 117 5.01 -13.27 -10.84
CA ASP A 117 5.33 -11.86 -11.08
C ASP A 117 5.01 -10.98 -9.85
N GLY A 118 4.29 -11.53 -8.87
CA GLY A 118 3.85 -10.85 -7.66
C GLY A 118 2.73 -9.85 -7.94
N TYR A 119 2.47 -8.97 -6.97
CA TYR A 119 1.52 -7.86 -7.12
C TYR A 119 2.16 -6.69 -7.89
N TYR A 120 2.65 -6.99 -9.09
CA TYR A 120 3.34 -6.08 -10.00
C TYR A 120 2.76 -6.25 -11.42
N GLN A 121 2.64 -5.15 -12.14
CA GLN A 121 2.30 -5.15 -13.55
C GLN A 121 3.48 -4.58 -14.34
N GLN A 122 4.02 -5.38 -15.26
CA GLN A 122 5.17 -4.98 -16.10
C GLN A 122 6.40 -4.53 -15.28
N GLY A 123 6.48 -4.96 -14.02
CA GLY A 123 7.53 -4.63 -13.06
C GLY A 123 7.32 -3.35 -12.24
N ALA A 124 6.20 -2.66 -12.43
CA ALA A 124 5.73 -1.61 -11.53
C ALA A 124 4.81 -2.21 -10.45
N PRO A 125 4.99 -1.86 -9.16
CA PRO A 125 4.12 -2.36 -8.10
C PRO A 125 2.70 -1.81 -8.26
N LEU A 126 1.69 -2.66 -8.06
CA LEU A 126 0.28 -2.27 -8.07
C LEU A 126 -0.20 -1.71 -6.72
N GLY A 127 0.59 -1.88 -5.66
CA GLY A 127 0.35 -1.33 -4.33
C GLY A 127 1.18 -0.07 -4.08
N HIS A 128 1.95 -0.06 -2.99
CA HIS A 128 2.83 1.05 -2.68
C HIS A 128 3.94 1.23 -3.74
N ALA A 129 4.26 2.47 -4.10
CA ALA A 129 5.22 2.79 -5.16
C ALA A 129 6.63 2.22 -4.95
N MET A 130 7.00 1.89 -3.71
CA MET A 130 8.28 1.24 -3.37
C MET A 130 8.36 -0.23 -3.80
N GLY A 131 7.21 -0.89 -3.96
CA GLY A 131 7.10 -2.34 -3.90
C GLY A 131 7.18 -2.88 -2.47
N GLY A 132 7.39 -4.19 -2.37
CA GLY A 132 7.57 -4.92 -1.11
C GLY A 132 8.93 -4.66 -0.49
N ASP A 133 9.07 -4.98 0.81
CA ASP A 133 10.34 -4.87 1.54
C ASP A 133 10.95 -3.45 1.55
N GLY A 134 10.10 -2.43 1.51
CA GLY A 134 10.48 -1.02 1.49
C GLY A 134 10.22 -0.31 2.82
N ARG A 135 10.96 0.77 3.08
CA ARG A 135 10.71 1.73 4.16
C ARG A 135 10.92 3.13 3.62
N MET A 136 9.94 4.01 3.79
CA MET A 136 10.00 5.40 3.32
C MET A 136 9.50 6.35 4.39
N LEU A 137 10.18 7.49 4.49
CA LEU A 137 9.69 8.69 5.14
C LEU A 137 9.65 9.78 4.07
N SER A 138 8.50 10.42 3.91
CA SER A 138 8.35 11.54 2.99
C SER A 138 7.65 12.72 3.65
N ALA A 139 8.06 13.92 3.27
CA ALA A 139 7.42 15.15 3.68
C ALA A 139 7.25 16.05 2.46
N LYS A 140 6.10 16.70 2.34
CA LYS A 140 5.84 17.68 1.28
C LYS A 140 5.21 18.91 1.89
N VAL A 141 5.58 20.07 1.36
CA VAL A 141 4.86 21.33 1.54
C VAL A 141 4.50 21.86 0.16
N GLU A 142 3.28 22.35 -0.01
CA GLU A 142 2.78 22.95 -1.23
C GLU A 142 2.04 24.25 -0.92
N TYR A 143 2.41 25.30 -1.63
CA TYR A 143 1.79 26.62 -1.55
C TYR A 143 1.16 26.97 -2.89
N THR A 144 -0.10 27.42 -2.84
CA THR A 144 -0.82 27.89 -4.02
C THR A 144 -0.52 29.37 -4.22
N LEU A 145 -0.08 29.76 -5.41
CA LEU A 145 0.21 31.16 -5.74
C LEU A 145 -1.06 31.87 -6.24
N ASP A 146 -1.79 31.18 -7.12
CA ASP A 146 -3.06 31.59 -7.72
C ASP A 146 -3.81 30.33 -8.18
N ASP A 147 -4.91 30.51 -8.92
CA ASP A 147 -5.80 29.41 -9.33
C ASP A 147 -5.09 28.32 -10.17
N ASP A 148 -4.03 28.68 -10.91
CA ASP A 148 -3.34 27.78 -11.85
C ASP A 148 -1.92 27.39 -11.37
N ASN A 149 -1.30 28.19 -10.50
CA ASN A 149 0.10 28.04 -10.14
C ASN A 149 0.30 27.56 -8.70
N ARG A 150 1.17 26.55 -8.54
CA ARG A 150 1.55 25.98 -7.25
C ARG A 150 3.04 25.73 -7.19
N VAL A 151 3.63 25.99 -6.04
CA VAL A 151 5.03 25.66 -5.74
C VAL A 151 5.04 24.60 -4.65
N SER A 152 5.83 23.54 -4.84
CA SER A 152 5.97 22.50 -3.82
C SER A 152 7.40 22.05 -3.66
N THR A 153 7.72 21.66 -2.43
CA THR A 153 8.98 21.04 -2.06
C THR A 153 8.68 19.70 -1.41
N ARG A 154 9.35 18.65 -1.87
CA ARG A 154 9.19 17.30 -1.34
C ARG A 154 10.54 16.71 -0.97
N LEU A 155 10.65 16.20 0.26
CA LEU A 155 11.80 15.46 0.76
C LEU A 155 11.39 14.00 0.96
N VAL A 156 12.27 13.09 0.54
CA VAL A 156 12.03 11.65 0.64
C VAL A 156 13.30 10.97 1.08
N TYR A 157 13.20 10.14 2.10
CA TYR A 157 14.20 9.15 2.44
C TYR A 157 13.57 7.77 2.31
N ALA A 158 14.14 6.91 1.47
CA ALA A 158 13.60 5.58 1.25
C ALA A 158 14.71 4.52 1.17
N LYS A 159 14.45 3.37 1.78
CA LYS A 159 15.14 2.10 1.55
C LYS A 159 14.19 1.22 0.77
N VAL A 160 14.57 0.85 -0.44
CA VAL A 160 13.70 0.14 -1.39
C VAL A 160 14.34 -1.17 -1.80
N ASN A 161 13.51 -2.14 -2.19
CA ASN A 161 13.90 -3.43 -2.77
C ASN A 161 15.09 -4.11 -2.06
N LYS A 162 15.03 -4.24 -0.72
CA LYS A 162 16.15 -4.75 0.10
C LYS A 162 16.63 -6.14 -0.32
N GLU A 163 15.70 -7.02 -0.71
CA GLU A 163 15.98 -8.37 -1.20
C GLU A 163 16.32 -8.44 -2.67
N SER A 164 16.36 -7.30 -3.36
CA SER A 164 16.63 -7.23 -4.79
C SER A 164 15.71 -8.13 -5.61
N TYR A 165 14.41 -8.07 -5.33
CA TYR A 165 13.38 -8.82 -6.01
C TYR A 165 13.39 -8.48 -7.51
N PRO A 166 13.64 -9.46 -8.40
CA PRO A 166 13.83 -9.20 -9.84
C PRO A 166 12.62 -8.56 -10.53
N GLN A 167 11.42 -8.79 -10.01
CA GLN A 167 10.18 -8.29 -10.57
C GLN A 167 9.97 -6.80 -10.28
N ASN A 168 10.62 -6.22 -9.25
CA ASN A 168 10.56 -4.79 -9.02
C ASN A 168 11.53 -4.07 -9.97
N LYS A 169 11.01 -3.63 -11.12
CA LYS A 169 11.81 -2.95 -12.17
C LYS A 169 11.95 -1.45 -11.94
N ILE A 170 11.14 -0.88 -11.03
CA ILE A 170 11.25 0.54 -10.67
C ILE A 170 12.51 0.79 -9.83
N TYR A 171 12.87 -0.16 -8.97
CA TYR A 171 14.08 -0.10 -8.14
C TYR A 171 14.93 -1.37 -8.33
N PRO A 172 15.73 -1.44 -9.41
CA PRO A 172 16.60 -2.59 -9.68
C PRO A 172 17.77 -2.67 -8.68
N LYS A 173 18.55 -3.77 -8.76
CA LYS A 173 19.80 -3.97 -8.00
C LYS A 173 20.81 -2.85 -8.20
#